data_AF-F2QKG6-F1
#
_entry.id   AF-F2QKG6-F1
#
_cell.length_a   1.000
_cell.length_b   1.000
_cell.length_c   1.000
_cell.angle_alpha   90.00
_cell.angle_beta   90.00
_cell.angle_gamma   90.00
#
_symmetry.space_group_name_H-M   'P 1'
#
loop_
_entity.id
_entity.type
_entity.pdbx_description
1 polymer ?
#
loop_
_entity_poly.entity_id
_entity_poly.type
_entity_poly.pdbx_seq_one_letter_code
_entity_poly.pdbx_strand_id
1 'polypeptide(L)'
;VGIHKKEGVSALEVVMTKIGAGGKFDKDSYKVSGGLHGVGVSVVNALSNHLRATVHSSDGKVYEQEYEKGKALYPVKQIGETTKRGTIVTFYPDPSIFTQTIEYSYDTLSARMRELSFLNKGITITFTDKREVDKEGNFVSEIFHSDEGLKEYIRYLDGNREPIIAHVISMDHEKGEIPVEVALIYNTSYTENIFSYVNNINTHEGGTHLQGFRTGLTRSLKKYADASGMLDKLKFDISGDDFREGLTAIISVKVQEPQFEGQTKTKLGNREVVSPVSQAVSEMIENYLEENPNDARIIVQKVILAAQARHAAKKAREMVQRKTVMGGGGLPGKLSDCSEQDPAKCEVYLVEGDSAGGTAKQGRDRAFQAILPLRGKILNVEKAMHHKVFENEEIRNIFTALGVTVGTEEDSKALNISKLRYHKVII
;
A
#
# COMPACT_ATOMS: atom_id res chain seq x y z
N VAL A 1 -31.08 -11.60 -16.37
CA VAL A 1 -32.53 -11.26 -16.30
C VAL A 1 -33.44 -12.46 -16.45
N GLY A 2 -33.05 -13.55 -17.14
CA GLY A 2 -33.85 -14.77 -17.20
C GLY A 2 -34.17 -15.37 -15.83
N ILE A 3 -35.21 -16.20 -15.78
CA ILE A 3 -35.68 -16.85 -14.55
C ILE A 3 -34.64 -17.86 -14.05
N HIS A 4 -34.27 -17.72 -12.79
CA HIS A 4 -33.35 -18.65 -12.14
C HIS A 4 -34.09 -19.93 -11.74
N LYS A 5 -33.72 -21.05 -12.36
CA LYS A 5 -34.45 -22.34 -12.27
C LYS A 5 -34.81 -22.77 -10.84
N LYS A 6 -33.89 -22.60 -9.88
CA LYS A 6 -34.09 -23.00 -8.48
C LYS A 6 -34.94 -22.01 -7.68
N GLU A 7 -34.87 -20.73 -8.02
CA GLU A 7 -35.41 -19.65 -7.18
C GLU A 7 -36.74 -19.11 -7.69
N GLY A 8 -37.14 -19.44 -8.92
CA GLY A 8 -38.41 -19.04 -9.51
C GLY A 8 -38.51 -17.54 -9.86
N VAL A 9 -37.56 -16.72 -9.41
CA VAL A 9 -37.47 -15.29 -9.72
C VAL A 9 -36.34 -15.00 -10.71
N SER A 10 -36.27 -13.77 -11.20
CA SER A 10 -35.22 -13.35 -12.15
C SER A 10 -33.82 -13.49 -11.55
N ALA A 11 -32.83 -13.80 -12.38
CA ALA A 11 -31.42 -13.80 -11.94
C ALA A 11 -30.95 -12.43 -11.44
N LEU A 12 -31.55 -11.32 -11.90
CA LEU A 12 -31.24 -9.98 -11.40
C LEU A 12 -31.65 -9.86 -9.92
N GLU A 13 -32.88 -10.27 -9.61
CA GLU A 13 -33.40 -10.27 -8.25
C GLU A 13 -32.59 -11.19 -7.33
N VAL A 14 -32.27 -12.41 -7.80
CA VAL A 14 -31.45 -13.36 -7.04
C VAL A 14 -30.12 -12.72 -6.63
N VAL A 15 -29.39 -12.11 -7.56
CA VAL A 15 -28.07 -11.53 -7.29
C VAL A 15 -28.16 -10.29 -6.39
N MET A 16 -29.24 -9.52 -6.48
CA MET A 16 -29.45 -8.32 -5.65
C MET A 16 -29.96 -8.62 -4.24
N THR A 17 -30.63 -9.75 -4.02
CA THR A 17 -31.32 -10.05 -2.74
C THR A 17 -30.76 -11.24 -1.99
N LYS A 18 -30.01 -12.13 -2.65
CA LYS A 18 -29.43 -13.33 -2.01
C LYS A 18 -27.93 -13.21 -1.83
N ILE A 19 -27.47 -13.65 -0.67
CA ILE A 19 -26.06 -13.76 -0.32
C ILE A 19 -25.50 -15.04 -0.95
N GLY A 20 -24.28 -14.97 -1.49
CA GLY A 20 -23.64 -16.14 -2.11
C GLY A 20 -24.25 -16.50 -3.45
N ALA A 21 -24.94 -15.56 -4.11
CA ALA A 21 -25.56 -15.76 -5.40
C ALA A 21 -24.84 -14.98 -6.50
N GLY A 22 -24.51 -15.64 -7.60
CA GLY A 22 -23.89 -15.02 -8.77
C GLY A 22 -23.15 -16.02 -9.67
N GLY A 23 -22.87 -15.63 -10.91
CA GLY A 23 -22.15 -16.48 -11.87
C GLY A 23 -20.64 -16.60 -11.59
N LYS A 24 -20.13 -15.99 -10.51
CA LYS A 24 -18.69 -15.96 -10.19
C LYS A 24 -18.16 -17.26 -9.57
N PHE A 25 -19.06 -18.18 -9.24
CA PHE A 25 -18.72 -19.55 -8.83
C PHE A 25 -18.58 -20.51 -10.02
N ASP A 26 -18.97 -20.06 -11.20
CA ASP A 26 -18.90 -20.82 -12.44
C ASP A 26 -17.68 -20.36 -13.26
N LYS A 27 -16.75 -21.29 -13.51
CA LYS A 27 -15.49 -21.05 -14.22
C LYS A 27 -15.69 -20.72 -15.70
N ASP A 28 -16.84 -21.09 -16.25
CA ASP A 28 -17.18 -20.85 -17.66
C ASP A 28 -17.63 -19.40 -17.90
N SER A 29 -18.19 -18.74 -16.87
CA SER A 29 -18.70 -17.37 -16.95
C SER A 29 -17.63 -16.31 -16.64
N TYR A 30 -16.78 -16.57 -15.64
CA TYR A 30 -15.69 -15.67 -15.26
C TYR A 30 -14.38 -16.43 -15.08
N LYS A 31 -13.49 -16.33 -16.08
CA LYS A 31 -12.16 -16.97 -16.02
C LYS A 31 -11.29 -16.38 -14.90
N VAL A 32 -11.39 -15.07 -14.65
CA VAL A 32 -10.69 -14.35 -13.57
C VAL A 32 -11.61 -13.25 -13.05
N SER A 33 -11.79 -13.15 -11.73
CA SER A 33 -12.52 -12.02 -11.13
C SER A 33 -12.07 -11.73 -9.70
N GLY A 34 -12.09 -10.47 -9.28
CA GLY A 34 -11.74 -10.12 -7.88
C GLY A 34 -12.83 -10.47 -6.87
N GLY A 35 -14.08 -10.66 -7.30
CA GLY A 35 -15.23 -10.87 -6.41
C GLY A 35 -15.59 -12.35 -6.27
N LEU A 36 -15.16 -13.03 -5.21
CA LEU A 36 -15.36 -14.48 -5.10
C LEU A 36 -16.52 -14.91 -4.20
N HIS A 37 -17.01 -14.01 -3.33
CA HIS A 37 -17.96 -14.41 -2.29
C HIS A 37 -19.42 -14.26 -2.70
N GLY A 38 -19.72 -13.58 -3.82
CA GLY A 38 -21.12 -13.41 -4.28
C GLY A 38 -22.01 -12.61 -3.32
N VAL A 39 -21.42 -11.74 -2.49
CA VAL A 39 -22.14 -10.96 -1.46
C VAL A 39 -22.13 -9.45 -1.70
N GLY A 40 -21.22 -8.95 -2.55
CA GLY A 40 -20.92 -7.51 -2.60
C GLY A 40 -22.12 -6.64 -2.97
N VAL A 41 -22.80 -6.97 -4.07
CA VAL A 41 -23.92 -6.16 -4.56
C VAL A 41 -25.18 -6.30 -3.70
N SER A 42 -25.41 -7.46 -3.09
CA SER A 42 -26.52 -7.66 -2.16
C SER A 42 -26.32 -6.90 -0.84
N VAL A 43 -25.08 -6.76 -0.36
CA VAL A 43 -24.75 -5.87 0.77
C VAL A 43 -24.99 -4.41 0.39
N VAL A 44 -24.55 -3.96 -0.79
CA VAL A 44 -24.85 -2.59 -1.27
C VAL A 44 -26.37 -2.34 -1.29
N ASN A 45 -27.15 -3.29 -1.81
CA ASN A 45 -28.60 -3.21 -1.83
C ASN A 45 -29.21 -3.16 -0.41
N ALA A 46 -28.76 -4.02 0.50
CA ALA A 46 -29.25 -4.08 1.87
C ALA A 46 -28.94 -2.81 2.68
N LEU A 47 -27.81 -2.16 2.41
CA LEU A 47 -27.37 -0.93 3.08
C LEU A 47 -27.84 0.36 2.38
N SER A 48 -28.67 0.24 1.35
CA SER A 48 -29.23 1.38 0.63
C SER A 48 -30.68 1.61 1.03
N ASN A 49 -31.08 2.88 1.19
CA ASN A 49 -32.48 3.22 1.34
C ASN A 49 -33.25 2.89 0.06
N HIS A 50 -32.66 3.21 -1.11
CA HIS A 50 -33.21 2.87 -2.43
C HIS A 50 -32.09 2.43 -3.37
N LEU A 51 -32.35 1.39 -4.18
CA LEU A 51 -31.47 0.94 -5.25
C LEU A 51 -32.30 0.66 -6.51
N ARG A 52 -31.81 1.12 -7.66
CA ARG A 52 -32.37 0.83 -8.99
C ARG A 52 -31.33 0.16 -9.87
N ALA A 53 -31.70 -0.97 -10.45
CA ALA A 53 -30.86 -1.70 -11.40
C ALA A 53 -31.56 -1.78 -12.77
N THR A 54 -30.90 -1.24 -13.79
CA THR A 54 -31.38 -1.22 -15.18
C THR A 54 -30.44 -2.02 -16.06
N VAL A 55 -30.94 -3.06 -16.73
CA VAL A 55 -30.16 -3.98 -17.57
C VAL A 55 -30.55 -3.79 -19.03
N HIS A 56 -29.57 -3.39 -19.85
CA HIS A 56 -29.66 -3.42 -21.30
C HIS A 56 -29.23 -4.80 -21.77
N SER A 57 -30.21 -5.65 -22.07
CA SER A 57 -30.00 -7.08 -22.28
C SER A 57 -29.70 -7.41 -23.76
N SER A 58 -29.07 -8.55 -23.98
CA SER A 58 -28.68 -9.02 -25.33
C SER A 58 -29.86 -9.41 -26.21
N ASP A 59 -31.05 -9.58 -25.64
CA ASP A 59 -32.31 -9.82 -26.36
C ASP A 59 -32.96 -8.52 -26.90
N GLY A 60 -32.25 -7.40 -26.86
CA GLY A 60 -32.72 -6.11 -27.39
C GLY A 60 -33.67 -5.35 -26.46
N LYS A 61 -33.81 -5.79 -25.21
CA LYS A 61 -34.76 -5.23 -24.24
C LYS A 61 -34.08 -4.56 -23.06
N VAL A 62 -34.74 -3.55 -22.50
CA VAL A 62 -34.35 -2.90 -21.25
C VAL A 62 -35.21 -3.43 -20.12
N TYR A 63 -34.56 -3.96 -19.09
CA TYR A 63 -35.20 -4.47 -17.89
C TYR A 63 -34.84 -3.62 -16.69
N GLU A 64 -35.77 -3.47 -15.74
CA GLU A 64 -35.55 -2.70 -14.52
C GLU A 64 -36.13 -3.39 -13.29
N GLN A 65 -35.43 -3.24 -12.18
CA GLN A 65 -35.96 -3.57 -10.84
C GLN A 65 -35.49 -2.53 -9.83
N GLU A 66 -36.38 -2.19 -8.91
CA GLU A 66 -36.11 -1.30 -7.79
C GLU A 66 -36.23 -2.04 -6.46
N TYR A 67 -35.45 -1.57 -5.49
CA TYR A 67 -35.33 -2.15 -4.18
C TYR A 67 -35.34 -1.07 -3.10
N GLU A 68 -35.93 -1.40 -1.96
CA GLU A 68 -35.92 -0.56 -0.76
C GLU A 68 -35.38 -1.38 0.40
N LYS A 69 -34.27 -0.93 1.01
CA LYS A 69 -33.61 -1.61 2.15
C LYS A 69 -33.39 -3.11 1.90
N GLY A 70 -32.85 -3.44 0.73
CA GLY A 70 -32.55 -4.81 0.30
C GLY A 70 -33.74 -5.63 -0.23
N LYS A 71 -34.97 -5.12 -0.17
CA LYS A 71 -36.18 -5.85 -0.63
C LYS A 71 -36.60 -5.39 -2.01
N ALA A 72 -36.88 -6.33 -2.91
CA ALA A 72 -37.43 -6.02 -4.22
C ALA A 72 -38.85 -5.43 -4.07
N LEU A 73 -39.11 -4.31 -4.73
CA LEU A 73 -40.42 -3.66 -4.71
C LEU A 73 -41.44 -4.35 -5.62
N TYR A 74 -40.95 -4.94 -6.71
CA TYR A 74 -41.74 -5.64 -7.71
C TYR A 74 -40.86 -6.62 -8.52
N PRO A 75 -41.44 -7.62 -9.20
CA PRO A 75 -40.70 -8.47 -10.13
C PRO A 75 -40.11 -7.66 -11.29
N VAL A 76 -38.98 -8.11 -11.87
CA VAL A 76 -38.32 -7.45 -13.01
C VAL A 76 -39.32 -7.14 -14.13
N LYS A 77 -39.37 -5.87 -14.55
CA LYS A 77 -40.23 -5.37 -15.62
C LYS A 77 -39.41 -5.00 -16.86
N GLN A 78 -39.95 -5.23 -18.04
CA GLN A 78 -39.43 -4.67 -19.28
C GLN A 78 -39.90 -3.21 -19.38
N ILE A 79 -38.97 -2.27 -19.54
CA ILE A 79 -39.27 -0.83 -19.60
C ILE A 79 -39.03 -0.20 -20.97
N GLY A 80 -38.47 -0.96 -21.91
CA GLY A 80 -38.23 -0.48 -23.28
C GLY A 80 -37.39 -1.44 -24.10
N GLU A 81 -36.92 -0.94 -25.23
CA GLU A 81 -36.03 -1.61 -26.18
C GLU A 81 -34.67 -0.91 -26.25
N THR A 82 -33.63 -1.62 -26.65
CA THR A 82 -32.25 -1.11 -26.71
C THR A 82 -31.44 -1.85 -27.77
N THR A 83 -30.55 -1.11 -28.43
CA THR A 83 -29.47 -1.69 -29.25
C THR A 83 -28.16 -1.81 -28.48
N LYS A 84 -28.07 -1.21 -27.30
CA LYS A 84 -26.92 -1.27 -26.39
C LYS A 84 -26.97 -2.50 -25.49
N ARG A 85 -25.82 -2.87 -24.92
CA ARG A 85 -25.68 -3.88 -23.85
C ARG A 85 -24.98 -3.26 -22.65
N GLY A 86 -25.40 -3.60 -21.44
CA GLY A 86 -24.79 -3.08 -20.21
C GLY A 86 -25.73 -3.11 -19.02
N THR A 87 -25.26 -2.61 -17.87
CA THR A 87 -26.04 -2.52 -16.65
C THR A 87 -25.73 -1.22 -15.94
N ILE A 88 -26.78 -0.54 -15.49
CA ILE A 88 -26.70 0.69 -14.71
C ILE A 88 -27.23 0.36 -13.32
N VAL A 89 -26.45 0.70 -12.29
CA VAL A 89 -26.87 0.58 -10.89
C VAL A 89 -26.80 1.96 -10.26
N THR A 90 -27.93 2.42 -9.76
CA THR A 90 -28.05 3.68 -9.00
C THR A 90 -28.50 3.31 -7.60
N PHE A 91 -27.85 3.83 -6.57
CA PHE A 91 -28.21 3.52 -5.18
C PHE A 91 -28.00 4.74 -4.28
N TYR A 92 -28.73 4.76 -3.18
CA TYR A 92 -28.68 5.80 -2.16
C TYR A 92 -28.41 5.16 -0.80
N PRO A 93 -27.27 5.43 -0.14
CA PRO A 93 -26.96 4.89 1.19
C PRO A 93 -28.07 5.17 2.21
N ASP A 94 -28.35 4.21 3.10
CA ASP A 94 -29.35 4.41 4.15
C ASP A 94 -28.78 5.32 5.28
N PRO A 95 -29.32 6.55 5.47
CA PRO A 95 -28.84 7.46 6.51
C PRO A 95 -29.12 6.97 7.95
N SER A 96 -30.01 5.99 8.12
CA SER A 96 -30.21 5.35 9.43
C SER A 96 -29.09 4.39 9.82
N ILE A 97 -28.32 3.92 8.83
CA ILE A 97 -27.15 3.04 9.04
C ILE A 97 -25.86 3.86 9.02
N PHE A 98 -25.67 4.72 8.02
CA PHE A 98 -24.49 5.56 7.85
C PHE A 98 -24.68 6.90 8.56
N THR A 99 -24.44 6.92 9.88
CA THR A 99 -24.69 8.09 10.73
C THR A 99 -23.58 9.14 10.72
N GLN A 100 -22.36 8.77 10.32
CA GLN A 100 -21.21 9.71 10.29
C GLN A 100 -21.23 10.59 9.04
N THR A 101 -21.43 10.00 7.86
CA THR A 101 -21.56 10.72 6.60
C THR A 101 -22.17 9.80 5.54
N ILE A 102 -22.93 10.41 4.63
CA ILE A 102 -23.41 9.79 3.37
C ILE A 102 -22.80 10.49 2.15
N GLU A 103 -21.93 11.47 2.38
CA GLU A 103 -21.27 12.22 1.31
C GLU A 103 -20.06 11.45 0.80
N TYR A 104 -20.00 11.28 -0.51
CA TYR A 104 -18.86 10.65 -1.16
C TYR A 104 -17.72 11.65 -1.36
N SER A 105 -16.51 11.24 -1.00
CA SER A 105 -15.28 11.99 -1.30
C SER A 105 -14.96 11.91 -2.79
N TYR A 106 -14.90 13.07 -3.46
CA TYR A 106 -14.51 13.15 -4.87
C TYR A 106 -13.10 12.60 -5.08
N ASP A 107 -12.14 13.07 -4.29
CA ASP A 107 -10.73 12.72 -4.41
C ASP A 107 -10.50 11.22 -4.24
N THR A 108 -11.19 10.59 -3.29
CA THR A 108 -11.08 9.15 -3.05
C THR A 108 -11.60 8.34 -4.24
N LEU A 109 -12.74 8.74 -4.81
CA LEU A 109 -13.31 8.07 -5.98
C LEU A 109 -12.48 8.31 -7.24
N SER A 110 -12.08 9.56 -7.51
CA SER A 110 -11.23 9.94 -8.64
C SER A 110 -9.90 9.16 -8.61
N ALA A 111 -9.23 9.11 -7.45
CA ALA A 111 -8.01 8.32 -7.28
C ALA A 111 -8.23 6.83 -7.60
N ARG A 112 -9.34 6.24 -7.14
CA ARG A 112 -9.69 4.83 -7.40
C ARG A 112 -10.00 4.57 -8.88
N MET A 113 -10.70 5.48 -9.55
CA MET A 113 -10.99 5.35 -10.99
C MET A 113 -9.72 5.43 -11.84
N ARG A 114 -8.81 6.35 -11.49
CA ARG A 114 -7.49 6.47 -12.11
C ARG A 114 -6.63 5.21 -11.92
N GLU A 115 -6.59 4.67 -10.71
CA GLU A 115 -5.92 3.40 -10.42
C GLU A 115 -6.49 2.26 -11.28
N LEU A 116 -7.82 2.17 -11.38
CA LEU A 116 -8.48 1.14 -12.20
C LEU A 116 -8.21 1.29 -13.70
N SER A 117 -8.12 2.51 -14.24
CA SER A 117 -7.80 2.69 -15.66
C SER A 117 -6.40 2.18 -15.99
N PHE A 118 -5.42 2.39 -15.09
CA PHE A 118 -4.08 1.86 -15.27
C PHE A 118 -3.99 0.34 -15.18
N LEU A 119 -4.77 -0.27 -14.28
CA LEU A 119 -4.82 -1.73 -14.13
C LEU A 119 -5.53 -2.43 -15.29
N ASN A 120 -6.28 -1.68 -16.12
CA ASN A 120 -7.08 -2.23 -17.20
C ASN A 120 -6.86 -1.44 -18.50
N LYS A 121 -5.78 -1.79 -19.22
CA LYS A 121 -5.42 -1.20 -20.52
C LYS A 121 -6.62 -1.15 -21.47
N GLY A 122 -6.83 0.01 -22.08
CA GLY A 122 -7.91 0.23 -23.04
C GLY A 122 -9.30 0.40 -22.45
N ILE A 123 -9.49 0.34 -21.13
CA ILE A 123 -10.77 0.68 -20.50
C ILE A 123 -10.82 2.18 -20.21
N THR A 124 -11.80 2.86 -20.80
CA THR A 124 -12.13 4.24 -20.48
C THR A 124 -13.13 4.30 -19.32
N ILE A 125 -12.80 5.06 -18.28
CA ILE A 125 -13.66 5.33 -17.14
C ILE A 125 -14.00 6.81 -17.11
N THR A 126 -15.28 7.14 -17.16
CA THR A 126 -15.77 8.52 -17.01
C THR A 126 -16.32 8.71 -15.60
N PHE A 127 -15.82 9.72 -14.91
CA PHE A 127 -16.27 10.10 -13.57
C PHE A 127 -16.82 11.51 -13.59
N THR A 128 -18.07 11.70 -13.18
CA THR A 128 -18.75 12.99 -13.20
C THR A 128 -19.40 13.24 -11.85
N ASP A 129 -19.09 14.38 -11.24
CA ASP A 129 -19.74 14.86 -10.03
C ASP A 129 -20.81 15.89 -10.38
N LYS A 130 -22.04 15.61 -9.96
CA LYS A 130 -23.23 16.44 -10.26
C LYS A 130 -23.64 17.35 -9.10
N ARG A 131 -22.85 17.43 -8.03
CA ARG A 131 -23.15 18.27 -6.85
C ARG A 131 -22.93 19.75 -7.13
N GLU A 132 -21.88 20.07 -7.89
CA GLU A 132 -21.49 21.43 -8.22
C GLU A 132 -21.30 21.60 -9.74
N VAL A 133 -21.44 22.83 -10.20
CA VAL A 133 -21.16 23.23 -11.58
C VAL A 133 -20.05 24.27 -11.60
N ASP A 134 -19.21 24.23 -12.62
CA ASP A 134 -18.19 25.24 -12.84
C ASP A 134 -18.83 26.59 -13.28
N LYS A 135 -17.98 27.60 -13.49
CA LYS A 135 -18.41 28.94 -13.91
C LYS A 135 -19.08 28.96 -15.29
N GLU A 136 -18.83 27.94 -16.11
CA GLU A 136 -19.43 27.76 -17.43
C GLU A 136 -20.72 26.92 -17.38
N GLY A 137 -21.14 26.45 -16.20
CA GLY A 137 -22.35 25.65 -16.00
C GLY A 137 -22.18 24.16 -16.29
N ASN A 138 -20.95 23.67 -16.45
CA ASN A 138 -20.68 22.24 -16.66
C ASN A 138 -20.46 21.52 -15.33
N PHE A 139 -20.85 20.26 -15.27
CA PHE A 139 -20.50 19.39 -14.16
C PHE A 139 -19.01 19.05 -14.17
N VAL A 140 -18.41 18.95 -12.99
CA VAL A 140 -17.02 18.52 -12.85
C VAL A 140 -16.89 17.08 -13.35
N SER A 141 -16.09 16.86 -14.39
CA SER A 141 -15.93 15.55 -15.01
C SER A 141 -14.47 15.25 -15.37
N GLU A 142 -14.05 14.01 -15.11
CA GLU A 142 -12.75 13.48 -15.52
C GLU A 142 -12.93 12.24 -16.39
N ILE A 143 -12.00 12.02 -17.32
CA ILE A 143 -11.91 10.82 -18.15
C ILE A 143 -10.56 10.17 -17.86
N PHE A 144 -10.61 8.92 -17.42
CA PHE A 144 -9.43 8.09 -17.16
C PHE A 144 -9.30 7.03 -18.24
N HIS A 145 -8.14 6.98 -18.88
CA HIS A 145 -7.82 6.02 -19.93
C HIS A 145 -6.31 5.76 -19.89
N SER A 146 -5.90 4.52 -20.13
CA SER A 146 -4.49 4.14 -20.18
C SER A 146 -4.22 3.20 -21.34
N ASP A 147 -3.19 3.51 -22.11
CA ASP A 147 -2.77 2.72 -23.27
C ASP A 147 -1.63 1.77 -22.88
N GLU A 148 -0.67 2.23 -22.07
CA GLU A 148 0.48 1.42 -21.63
C GLU A 148 0.29 0.74 -20.25
N GLY A 149 -0.81 1.02 -19.55
CA GLY A 149 -1.17 0.38 -18.27
C GLY A 149 -0.17 0.70 -17.14
N LEU A 150 0.45 -0.34 -16.57
CA LEU A 150 1.31 -0.18 -15.39
C LEU A 150 2.52 0.75 -15.60
N LYS A 151 3.01 0.90 -16.84
CA LYS A 151 4.09 1.85 -17.15
C LYS A 151 3.68 3.30 -16.89
N GLU A 152 2.48 3.68 -17.33
CA GLU A 152 1.92 5.00 -17.04
C GLU A 152 1.65 5.16 -15.54
N TYR A 153 1.19 4.09 -14.88
CA TYR A 153 0.91 4.16 -13.45
C TYR A 153 2.19 4.40 -12.63
N ILE A 154 3.28 3.70 -12.95
CA ILE A 154 4.59 3.96 -12.33
C ILE A 154 5.00 5.42 -12.53
N ARG A 155 4.89 5.96 -13.76
CA ARG A 155 5.22 7.36 -14.05
C ARG A 155 4.35 8.34 -13.27
N TYR A 156 3.08 8.02 -13.07
CA TYR A 156 2.16 8.81 -12.25
C TYR A 156 2.56 8.77 -10.76
N LEU A 157 2.83 7.59 -10.21
CA LEU A 157 3.18 7.41 -8.80
C LEU A 157 4.56 7.98 -8.45
N ASP A 158 5.51 7.86 -9.37
CA ASP A 158 6.89 8.29 -9.17
C ASP A 158 7.17 9.70 -9.71
N GLY A 159 6.15 10.43 -10.17
CA GLY A 159 6.31 11.74 -10.82
C GLY A 159 6.99 12.83 -9.97
N ASN A 160 7.04 12.65 -8.65
CA ASN A 160 7.73 13.55 -7.72
C ASN A 160 9.13 13.06 -7.31
N ARG A 161 9.60 11.91 -7.82
CA ARG A 161 10.90 11.33 -7.51
C ARG A 161 11.77 11.30 -8.76
N GLU A 162 13.06 11.57 -8.60
CA GLU A 162 13.99 11.58 -9.73
C GLU A 162 14.40 10.14 -10.08
N PRO A 163 14.06 9.64 -11.29
CA PRO A 163 14.44 8.30 -11.71
C PRO A 163 15.95 8.22 -11.96
N ILE A 164 16.57 7.09 -11.65
CA ILE A 164 18.00 6.85 -11.90
C ILE A 164 18.28 5.98 -13.12
N ILE A 165 17.21 5.42 -13.72
CA ILE A 165 17.26 4.60 -14.92
C ILE A 165 16.42 5.24 -16.02
N ALA A 166 16.77 4.98 -17.29
CA ALA A 166 16.17 5.67 -18.42
C ALA A 166 14.72 5.25 -18.68
N HIS A 167 14.42 3.97 -18.48
CA HIS A 167 13.14 3.38 -18.84
C HIS A 167 12.53 2.58 -17.67
N VAL A 168 11.19 2.56 -17.61
CA VAL A 168 10.46 1.69 -16.68
C VAL A 168 10.71 0.25 -17.09
N ILE A 169 11.21 -0.55 -16.15
CA ILE A 169 11.36 -2.00 -16.33
C ILE A 169 9.98 -2.60 -16.20
N SER A 170 9.51 -3.32 -17.21
CA SER A 170 8.16 -3.87 -17.20
C SER A 170 8.07 -5.18 -17.95
N MET A 171 7.10 -6.00 -17.56
CA MET A 171 6.70 -7.19 -18.27
C MET A 171 5.19 -7.36 -18.25
N ASP A 172 4.67 -8.00 -19.28
CA ASP A 172 3.28 -8.43 -19.37
C ASP A 172 3.27 -9.89 -19.84
N HIS A 173 3.07 -10.81 -18.89
CA HIS A 173 3.08 -12.25 -19.16
C HIS A 173 1.65 -12.79 -19.13
N GLU A 174 0.92 -12.60 -20.23
CA GLU A 174 -0.50 -12.99 -20.33
C GLU A 174 -0.75 -14.49 -20.53
N LYS A 175 0.24 -15.23 -21.06
CA LYS A 175 0.07 -16.62 -21.51
C LYS A 175 0.36 -17.69 -20.45
N GLY A 176 0.77 -17.30 -19.25
CA GLY A 176 1.02 -18.22 -18.13
C GLY A 176 -0.27 -18.73 -17.49
N GLU A 177 -0.15 -19.79 -16.68
CA GLU A 177 -1.25 -20.30 -15.84
C GLU A 177 -1.81 -19.22 -14.90
N ILE A 178 -0.91 -18.37 -14.40
CA ILE A 178 -1.22 -17.15 -13.66
C ILE A 178 -0.65 -15.99 -14.49
N PRO A 179 -1.50 -15.18 -15.14
CA PRO A 179 -1.03 -13.98 -15.81
C PRO A 179 -0.43 -12.99 -14.79
N VAL A 180 0.76 -12.50 -15.10
CA VAL A 180 1.54 -11.60 -14.24
C VAL A 180 1.92 -10.37 -15.04
N GLU A 181 1.59 -9.20 -14.53
CA GLU A 181 2.04 -7.92 -15.06
C GLU A 181 2.81 -7.18 -13.97
N VAL A 182 4.03 -6.73 -14.27
CA VAL A 182 4.89 -6.02 -13.34
C VAL A 182 5.48 -4.81 -14.04
N ALA A 183 5.54 -3.69 -13.34
CA ALA A 183 6.30 -2.53 -13.75
C ALA A 183 7.06 -1.95 -12.55
N LEU A 184 8.29 -1.51 -12.75
CA LEU A 184 9.10 -0.92 -11.69
C LEU A 184 10.09 0.12 -12.22
N ILE A 185 10.48 1.02 -11.34
CA ILE A 185 11.51 2.02 -11.58
C ILE A 185 12.33 2.24 -10.31
N TYR A 186 13.62 2.51 -10.47
CA TYR A 186 14.46 2.99 -9.39
C TYR A 186 14.57 4.51 -9.42
N ASN A 187 14.55 5.12 -8.25
CA ASN A 187 14.68 6.56 -8.06
C ASN A 187 15.73 6.89 -7.00
N THR A 188 15.98 8.17 -6.78
CA THR A 188 16.99 8.66 -5.84
C THR A 188 16.61 8.50 -4.36
N SER A 189 15.36 8.13 -4.04
CA SER A 189 14.89 8.00 -2.66
C SER A 189 15.46 6.77 -1.94
N TYR A 190 15.23 6.70 -0.63
CA TYR A 190 15.65 5.60 0.24
C TYR A 190 14.47 4.69 0.66
N THR A 191 13.27 4.95 0.15
CA THR A 191 12.05 4.24 0.54
C THR A 191 11.63 3.25 -0.53
N GLU A 192 11.24 2.05 -0.10
CA GLU A 192 10.54 1.07 -0.95
C GLU A 192 9.06 1.49 -1.07
N ASN A 193 8.55 1.56 -2.30
CA ASN A 193 7.15 1.85 -2.60
C ASN A 193 6.59 0.73 -3.49
N ILE A 194 5.97 -0.28 -2.89
CA ILE A 194 5.41 -1.41 -3.64
C ILE A 194 3.89 -1.41 -3.53
N PHE A 195 3.23 -1.42 -4.69
CA PHE A 195 1.79 -1.57 -4.82
C PHE A 195 1.50 -2.96 -5.40
N SER A 196 0.64 -3.73 -4.74
CA SER A 196 0.37 -5.11 -5.17
C SER A 196 -1.12 -5.33 -5.35
N TYR A 197 -1.47 -6.05 -6.42
CA TYR A 197 -2.84 -6.24 -6.86
C TYR A 197 -3.10 -7.69 -7.25
N VAL A 198 -4.28 -8.18 -6.87
CA VAL A 198 -4.80 -9.46 -7.31
C VAL A 198 -6.19 -9.21 -7.89
N ASN A 199 -6.38 -9.49 -9.18
CA ASN A 199 -7.66 -9.27 -9.87
C ASN A 199 -8.24 -7.85 -9.63
N ASN A 200 -7.41 -6.81 -9.78
CA ASN A 200 -7.73 -5.39 -9.56
C ASN A 200 -8.03 -4.99 -8.10
N ILE A 201 -7.75 -5.87 -7.13
CA ILE A 201 -7.90 -5.59 -5.70
C ILE A 201 -6.53 -5.30 -5.11
N ASN A 202 -6.41 -4.16 -4.43
CA ASN A 202 -5.17 -3.76 -3.76
C ASN A 202 -4.94 -4.62 -2.51
N THR A 203 -3.85 -5.38 -2.51
CA THR A 203 -3.39 -6.19 -1.38
C THR A 203 -2.32 -5.43 -0.60
N HIS A 204 -2.74 -4.42 0.16
CA HIS A 204 -1.82 -3.54 0.89
C HIS A 204 -1.04 -4.23 2.01
N GLU A 205 -1.52 -5.36 2.53
CA GLU A 205 -0.77 -6.23 3.45
C GLU A 205 0.12 -7.25 2.72
N GLY A 206 0.12 -7.23 1.38
CA GLY A 206 0.97 -8.05 0.52
C GLY A 206 0.42 -9.46 0.29
N GLY A 207 1.27 -10.47 0.43
CA GLY A 207 0.91 -11.87 0.21
C GLY A 207 1.93 -12.65 -0.60
N THR A 208 1.52 -13.81 -1.08
CA THR A 208 2.38 -14.78 -1.78
C THR A 208 2.94 -14.24 -3.11
N HIS A 209 2.18 -13.45 -3.87
CA HIS A 209 2.66 -12.76 -5.07
C HIS A 209 3.77 -11.75 -4.76
N LEU A 210 3.61 -10.96 -3.68
CA LEU A 210 4.65 -10.02 -3.24
C LEU A 210 5.93 -10.76 -2.79
N GLN A 211 5.78 -11.91 -2.12
CA GLN A 211 6.91 -12.77 -1.78
C GLN A 211 7.64 -13.29 -3.03
N GLY A 212 6.88 -13.73 -4.04
CA GLY A 212 7.41 -14.16 -5.33
C GLY A 212 8.21 -13.04 -6.01
N PHE A 213 7.64 -11.84 -6.08
CA PHE A 213 8.30 -10.64 -6.62
C PHE A 213 9.61 -10.33 -5.90
N ARG A 214 9.59 -10.24 -4.56
CA ARG A 214 10.78 -9.94 -3.76
C ARG A 214 11.89 -10.99 -3.96
N THR A 215 11.51 -12.26 -4.07
CA THR A 215 12.45 -13.37 -4.28
C THR A 215 13.09 -13.30 -5.67
N GLY A 216 12.28 -13.14 -6.72
CA GLY A 216 12.76 -13.03 -8.11
C GLY A 216 13.69 -11.84 -8.29
N LEU A 217 13.25 -10.65 -7.83
CA LEU A 217 14.03 -9.41 -7.90
C LEU A 217 15.39 -9.54 -7.20
N THR A 218 15.39 -9.99 -5.94
CA THR A 218 16.62 -10.13 -5.14
C THR A 218 17.58 -11.13 -5.78
N ARG A 219 17.07 -12.28 -6.25
CA ARG A 219 17.89 -13.34 -6.84
C ARG A 219 18.56 -12.88 -8.13
N SER A 220 17.81 -12.27 -9.05
CA SER A 220 18.34 -11.88 -10.36
C SER A 220 19.30 -10.69 -10.26
N LEU A 221 19.00 -9.68 -9.44
CA LEU A 221 19.94 -8.58 -9.21
C LEU A 221 21.21 -9.04 -8.50
N LYS A 222 21.11 -9.94 -7.52
CA LYS A 222 22.28 -10.50 -6.84
C LYS A 222 23.15 -11.30 -7.80
N LYS A 223 22.54 -12.19 -8.61
CA LYS A 223 23.23 -12.96 -9.65
C LYS A 223 24.00 -12.04 -10.61
N TYR A 224 23.38 -10.97 -11.08
CA TYR A 224 24.04 -9.98 -11.94
C TYR A 224 25.18 -9.25 -11.21
N ALA A 225 24.96 -8.79 -9.98
CA ALA A 225 25.95 -8.06 -9.20
C ALA A 225 27.19 -8.93 -8.90
N ASP A 226 27.00 -10.20 -8.52
CA ASP A 226 28.08 -11.17 -8.31
C ASP A 226 28.85 -11.41 -9.62
N ALA A 227 28.16 -11.65 -10.74
CA ALA A 227 28.78 -11.89 -12.04
C ALA A 227 29.55 -10.68 -12.60
N SER A 228 29.14 -9.46 -12.23
CA SER A 228 29.79 -8.22 -12.67
C SER A 228 31.11 -7.90 -11.97
N GLY A 229 31.45 -8.59 -10.87
CA GLY A 229 32.62 -8.30 -10.03
C GLY A 229 32.52 -6.98 -9.24
N MET A 230 31.40 -6.26 -9.33
CA MET A 230 31.22 -4.98 -8.62
C MET A 230 31.16 -5.14 -7.10
N LEU A 231 30.93 -6.37 -6.62
CA LEU A 231 30.83 -6.70 -5.20
C LEU A 231 32.17 -7.07 -4.55
N ASP A 232 33.24 -7.31 -5.32
CA ASP A 232 34.52 -7.84 -4.81
C ASP A 232 35.17 -6.95 -3.74
N LYS A 233 34.91 -5.63 -3.78
CA LYS A 233 35.46 -4.65 -2.82
C LYS A 233 34.62 -4.52 -1.55
N LEU A 234 33.43 -5.09 -1.50
CA LEU A 234 32.57 -5.06 -0.33
C LEU A 234 33.01 -6.10 0.69
N LYS A 235 33.31 -5.65 1.90
CA LYS A 235 33.74 -6.53 3.01
C LYS A 235 32.56 -7.06 3.84
N PHE A 236 31.35 -6.97 3.31
CA PHE A 236 30.14 -7.28 4.06
C PHE A 236 28.99 -7.68 3.14
N ASP A 237 28.04 -8.43 3.68
CA ASP A 237 26.93 -8.98 2.91
C ASP A 237 25.88 -7.93 2.55
N ILE A 238 25.36 -8.07 1.34
CA ILE A 238 24.16 -7.39 0.84
C ILE A 238 22.93 -8.21 1.24
N SER A 239 21.92 -7.52 1.76
CA SER A 239 20.62 -8.07 2.13
C SER A 239 19.59 -7.81 1.04
N GLY A 240 18.49 -8.58 1.04
CA GLY A 240 17.40 -8.37 0.08
C GLY A 240 16.80 -6.96 0.14
N ASP A 241 16.81 -6.31 1.30
CA ASP A 241 16.28 -4.95 1.46
C ASP A 241 17.11 -3.91 0.71
N ASP A 242 18.42 -4.12 0.58
CA ASP A 242 19.30 -3.18 -0.12
C ASP A 242 18.97 -3.13 -1.62
N PHE A 243 18.47 -4.24 -2.18
CA PHE A 243 17.98 -4.30 -3.57
C PHE A 243 16.64 -3.59 -3.78
N ARG A 244 15.94 -3.20 -2.72
CA ARG A 244 14.60 -2.58 -2.81
C ARG A 244 14.60 -1.13 -2.36
N GLU A 245 15.74 -0.62 -1.92
CA GLU A 245 15.90 0.78 -1.54
C GLU A 245 15.68 1.69 -2.76
N GLY A 246 14.76 2.66 -2.64
CA GLY A 246 14.43 3.58 -3.73
C GLY A 246 13.74 2.93 -4.92
N LEU A 247 13.10 1.78 -4.72
CA LEU A 247 12.29 1.09 -5.72
C LEU A 247 10.84 1.54 -5.63
N THR A 248 10.24 1.92 -6.76
CA THR A 248 8.79 2.01 -6.92
C THR A 248 8.35 0.89 -7.85
N ALA A 249 7.45 0.01 -7.40
CA ALA A 249 7.01 -1.14 -8.18
C ALA A 249 5.50 -1.39 -8.06
N ILE A 250 4.91 -1.89 -9.14
CA ILE A 250 3.54 -2.37 -9.19
C ILE A 250 3.56 -3.83 -9.64
N ILE A 251 2.86 -4.68 -8.89
CA ILE A 251 2.66 -6.09 -9.21
C ILE A 251 1.16 -6.35 -9.35
N SER A 252 0.71 -6.77 -10.53
CA SER A 252 -0.67 -7.17 -10.79
C SER A 252 -0.71 -8.63 -11.23
N VAL A 253 -1.41 -9.46 -10.48
CA VAL A 253 -1.60 -10.87 -10.82
C VAL A 253 -3.07 -11.19 -11.05
N LYS A 254 -3.32 -12.07 -12.02
CA LYS A 254 -4.65 -12.59 -12.34
C LYS A 254 -4.74 -14.03 -11.85
N VAL A 255 -5.47 -14.25 -10.76
CA VAL A 255 -5.61 -15.58 -10.13
C VAL A 255 -7.05 -16.05 -10.29
N GLN A 256 -7.25 -17.29 -10.76
CA GLN A 256 -8.59 -17.84 -11.00
C GLN A 256 -9.37 -18.06 -9.70
N GLU A 257 -8.72 -18.66 -8.68
CA GLU A 257 -9.30 -18.90 -7.35
C GLU A 257 -8.45 -18.24 -6.24
N PRO A 258 -8.49 -16.90 -6.11
CA PRO A 258 -7.76 -16.22 -5.04
C PRO A 258 -8.27 -16.64 -3.65
N GLN A 259 -7.35 -16.96 -2.76
CA GLN A 259 -7.58 -17.19 -1.35
C GLN A 259 -6.98 -16.01 -0.59
N PHE A 260 -7.83 -15.20 0.02
CA PHE A 260 -7.39 -14.06 0.82
C PHE A 260 -7.48 -14.37 2.31
N GLU A 261 -6.57 -13.80 3.09
CA GLU A 261 -6.70 -13.74 4.55
C GLU A 261 -7.81 -12.72 4.88
N GLY A 262 -8.98 -13.20 5.29
CA GLY A 262 -10.12 -12.36 5.66
C GLY A 262 -10.91 -11.75 4.49
N GLN A 263 -12.03 -11.09 4.83
CA GLN A 263 -12.98 -10.53 3.85
C GLN A 263 -12.51 -9.24 3.19
N THR A 264 -11.65 -8.47 3.86
CA THR A 264 -11.11 -7.20 3.36
C THR A 264 -10.09 -7.41 2.23
N LYS A 265 -9.71 -8.66 1.93
CA LYS A 265 -8.86 -9.06 0.79
C LYS A 265 -7.52 -8.32 0.74
N THR A 266 -6.94 -8.13 1.91
CA THR A 266 -5.72 -7.34 2.12
C THR A 266 -4.46 -8.13 1.82
N LYS A 267 -4.50 -9.46 1.97
CA LYS A 267 -3.36 -10.36 1.81
C LYS A 267 -3.70 -11.64 1.06
N LEU A 268 -2.88 -12.00 0.08
CA LEU A 268 -3.04 -13.22 -0.73
C LEU A 268 -2.34 -14.44 -0.07
N GLY A 269 -3.04 -15.57 -0.01
CA GLY A 269 -2.58 -16.83 0.60
C GLY A 269 -2.24 -17.97 -0.36
N ASN A 270 -2.53 -17.84 -1.67
CA ASN A 270 -2.24 -18.87 -2.68
C ASN A 270 -0.73 -19.13 -2.83
N ARG A 271 -0.22 -20.25 -2.30
CA ARG A 271 1.22 -20.57 -2.32
C ARG A 271 1.75 -20.86 -3.72
N GLU A 272 0.91 -21.40 -4.59
CA GLU A 272 1.18 -21.69 -5.99
C GLU A 272 1.53 -20.43 -6.80
N VAL A 273 1.16 -19.23 -6.33
CA VAL A 273 1.46 -17.95 -6.99
C VAL A 273 2.93 -17.53 -6.84
N VAL A 274 3.63 -18.01 -5.80
CA VAL A 274 5.01 -17.56 -5.50
C VAL A 274 5.97 -17.88 -6.64
N SER A 275 5.96 -19.11 -7.16
CA SER A 275 6.93 -19.57 -8.15
C SER A 275 6.74 -18.91 -9.52
N PRO A 276 5.53 -18.85 -10.10
CA PRO A 276 5.30 -18.19 -11.39
C PRO A 276 5.68 -16.70 -11.36
N VAL A 277 5.31 -15.97 -10.30
CA VAL A 277 5.68 -14.55 -10.16
C VAL A 277 7.20 -14.40 -10.03
N SER A 278 7.86 -15.24 -9.22
CA SER A 278 9.31 -15.20 -9.05
C SER A 278 10.06 -15.47 -10.35
N GLN A 279 9.62 -16.46 -11.13
CA GLN A 279 10.21 -16.79 -12.43
C GLN A 279 10.03 -15.65 -13.44
N ALA A 280 8.80 -15.14 -13.58
CA ALA A 280 8.49 -14.02 -14.46
C ALA A 280 9.36 -12.80 -14.14
N VAL A 281 9.41 -12.39 -12.86
CA VAL A 281 10.23 -11.26 -12.43
C VAL A 281 11.71 -11.50 -12.65
N SER A 282 12.19 -12.73 -12.46
CA SER A 282 13.61 -13.07 -12.70
C SER A 282 13.97 -12.88 -14.17
N GLU A 283 13.14 -13.42 -15.09
CA GLU A 283 13.32 -13.29 -16.53
C GLU A 283 13.27 -11.83 -16.99
N MET A 284 12.29 -11.06 -16.52
CA MET A 284 12.17 -9.63 -16.82
C MET A 284 13.43 -8.85 -16.41
N ILE A 285 13.92 -9.09 -15.20
CA ILE A 285 15.11 -8.40 -14.68
C ILE A 285 16.35 -8.83 -15.46
N GLU A 286 16.55 -10.13 -15.69
CA GLU A 286 17.71 -10.65 -16.42
C GLU A 286 17.77 -10.07 -17.83
N ASN A 287 16.66 -10.11 -18.59
CA ASN A 287 16.58 -9.55 -19.93
C ASN A 287 16.88 -8.03 -19.92
N TYR A 288 16.28 -7.28 -18.99
CA TYR A 288 16.51 -5.83 -18.92
C TYR A 288 17.97 -5.48 -18.62
N LEU A 289 18.62 -6.18 -17.68
CA LEU A 289 19.99 -5.90 -17.29
C LEU A 289 21.00 -6.26 -18.39
N GLU A 290 20.71 -7.28 -19.19
CA GLU A 290 21.51 -7.65 -20.37
C GLU A 290 21.35 -6.62 -21.50
N GLU A 291 20.12 -6.18 -21.76
CA GLU A 291 19.83 -5.17 -22.79
C GLU A 291 20.30 -3.76 -22.41
N ASN A 292 20.36 -3.45 -21.12
CA ASN A 292 20.69 -2.11 -20.60
C ASN A 292 21.87 -2.11 -19.60
N PRO A 293 23.12 -2.36 -20.04
CA PRO A 293 24.27 -2.46 -19.14
C PRO A 293 24.59 -1.20 -18.34
N ASN A 294 24.25 0.00 -18.86
CA ASN A 294 24.47 1.26 -18.15
C ASN A 294 23.52 1.38 -16.95
N ASP A 295 22.24 1.14 -17.16
CA ASP A 295 21.22 1.14 -16.11
C ASP A 295 21.52 0.06 -15.07
N ALA A 296 21.93 -1.13 -15.52
CA ALA A 296 22.34 -2.22 -14.65
C ALA A 296 23.47 -1.81 -13.69
N ARG A 297 24.51 -1.12 -14.19
CA ARG A 297 25.60 -0.59 -13.34
C ARG A 297 25.09 0.45 -12.34
N ILE A 298 24.18 1.34 -12.75
CA ILE A 298 23.60 2.37 -11.86
C ILE A 298 22.79 1.71 -10.74
N ILE A 299 21.95 0.73 -11.06
CA ILE A 299 21.17 -0.04 -10.08
C ILE A 299 22.11 -0.71 -9.06
N VAL A 300 23.12 -1.46 -9.55
CA VAL A 300 24.07 -2.15 -8.65
C VAL A 300 24.82 -1.15 -7.76
N GLN A 301 25.26 0.00 -8.29
CA GLN A 301 25.89 1.04 -7.47
C GLN A 301 24.96 1.57 -6.38
N LYS A 302 23.68 1.80 -6.68
CA LYS A 302 22.69 2.21 -5.67
C LYS A 302 22.55 1.15 -4.57
N VAL A 303 22.49 -0.13 -4.93
CA VAL A 303 22.42 -1.24 -3.96
C VAL A 303 23.67 -1.29 -3.07
N ILE A 304 24.87 -1.06 -3.65
CA ILE A 304 26.13 -0.99 -2.90
C ILE A 304 26.08 0.17 -1.87
N LEU A 305 25.59 1.34 -2.27
CA LEU A 305 25.43 2.49 -1.39
C LEU A 305 24.41 2.23 -0.27
N ALA A 306 23.29 1.60 -0.59
CA ALA A 306 22.28 1.17 0.39
C ALA A 306 22.89 0.21 1.43
N ALA A 307 23.62 -0.81 0.96
CA ALA A 307 24.30 -1.77 1.83
C ALA A 307 25.37 -1.10 2.71
N GLN A 308 26.17 -0.18 2.16
CA GLN A 308 27.13 0.63 2.92
C GLN A 308 26.43 1.46 4.00
N ALA A 309 25.33 2.13 3.66
CA ALA A 309 24.55 2.92 4.59
C ALA A 309 23.93 2.06 5.70
N ARG A 310 23.41 0.87 5.39
CA ARG A 310 22.86 -0.08 6.37
C ARG A 310 23.93 -0.58 7.34
N HIS A 311 25.12 -0.94 6.85
CA HIS A 311 26.22 -1.37 7.70
C HIS A 311 26.79 -0.24 8.55
N ALA A 312 26.89 0.98 8.00
CA ALA A 312 27.24 2.18 8.77
C ALA A 312 26.20 2.43 9.88
N ALA A 313 24.90 2.34 9.57
CA ALA A 313 23.83 2.48 10.54
C ALA A 313 23.87 1.39 11.62
N LYS A 314 24.20 0.13 11.26
CA LYS A 314 24.39 -0.96 12.22
C LYS A 314 25.56 -0.65 13.17
N LYS A 315 26.71 -0.23 12.64
CA LYS A 315 27.88 0.17 13.45
C LYS A 315 27.58 1.38 14.35
N ALA A 316 26.87 2.38 13.84
CA ALA A 316 26.44 3.54 14.61
C ALA A 316 25.52 3.12 15.76
N ARG A 317 24.50 2.28 15.48
CA ARG A 317 23.62 1.69 16.50
C ARG A 317 24.39 0.90 17.56
N GLU A 318 25.28 0.00 17.15
CA GLU A 318 26.12 -0.77 18.06
C GLU A 318 27.02 0.13 18.91
N MET A 319 27.56 1.21 18.35
CA MET A 319 28.37 2.19 19.09
C MET A 319 27.54 2.94 20.12
N VAL A 320 26.31 3.34 19.79
CA VAL A 320 25.38 3.96 20.75
C VAL A 320 25.05 2.97 21.87
N GLN A 321 24.72 1.72 21.54
CA GLN A 321 24.36 0.68 22.51
C GLN A 321 25.56 0.24 23.39
N ARG A 322 26.77 0.14 22.84
CA ARG A 322 27.99 -0.20 23.61
C ARG A 322 28.37 0.90 24.58
N LYS A 323 28.19 2.17 24.21
CA LYS A 323 28.41 3.30 25.13
C LYS A 323 27.46 3.26 26.32
N THR A 324 26.26 2.71 26.17
CA THR A 324 25.30 2.48 27.28
C THR A 324 25.66 1.30 28.18
N VAL A 325 26.42 0.31 27.69
CA VAL A 325 26.73 -0.94 28.42
C VAL A 325 28.08 -0.90 29.15
N MET A 326 29.12 -0.28 28.58
CA MET A 326 30.47 -0.21 29.18
C MET A 326 30.80 1.12 29.86
N GLY A 327 30.06 2.20 29.59
CA GLY A 327 30.08 3.41 30.42
C GLY A 327 28.79 3.40 31.24
N GLY A 328 28.88 3.50 32.57
CA GLY A 328 27.69 3.59 33.42
C GLY A 328 26.66 4.54 32.82
N GLY A 329 25.47 4.01 32.54
CA GLY A 329 24.43 4.64 31.73
C GLY A 329 24.10 6.06 32.20
N GLY A 330 24.76 7.05 31.59
CA GLY A 330 24.42 8.44 31.75
C GLY A 330 23.24 8.76 30.86
N LEU A 331 22.17 9.27 31.47
CA LEU A 331 21.13 9.99 30.74
C LEU A 331 21.77 11.12 29.91
N PRO A 332 21.14 11.55 28.80
CA PRO A 332 21.66 12.69 28.04
C PRO A 332 21.95 13.86 28.98
N GLY A 333 23.10 14.52 28.86
CA GLY A 333 23.48 15.61 29.77
C GLY A 333 22.49 16.79 29.79
N LYS A 334 21.63 16.89 28.78
CA LYS A 334 20.54 17.87 28.68
C LYS A 334 19.24 17.42 29.37
N LEU A 335 19.05 16.11 29.59
CA LEU A 335 17.85 15.56 30.21
C LEU A 335 17.84 15.96 31.69
N SER A 336 16.80 16.67 32.09
CA SER A 336 16.46 16.82 33.50
C SER A 336 15.49 15.69 33.86
N ASP A 337 15.96 14.67 34.57
CA ASP A 337 15.17 13.47 34.91
C ASP A 337 14.16 13.73 36.05
N CYS A 338 13.20 12.83 36.25
CA CYS A 338 12.32 12.77 37.41
C CYS A 338 12.82 11.78 38.47
N SER A 339 12.31 11.86 39.70
CA SER A 339 12.74 10.94 40.78
C SER A 339 11.98 9.60 40.78
N GLU A 340 10.74 9.57 40.30
CA GLU A 340 9.93 8.35 40.16
C GLU A 340 10.55 7.41 39.12
N GLN A 341 10.45 6.11 39.38
CA GLN A 341 11.02 5.05 38.55
C GLN A 341 9.95 4.20 37.85
N ASP A 342 8.68 4.29 38.29
CA ASP A 342 7.55 3.62 37.63
C ASP A 342 7.21 4.28 36.28
N PRO A 343 7.50 3.64 35.12
CA PRO A 343 7.30 4.25 33.81
C PRO A 343 5.85 4.63 33.51
N ALA A 344 4.88 3.98 34.17
CA ALA A 344 3.45 4.27 33.99
C ALA A 344 3.04 5.62 34.59
N LYS A 345 3.80 6.12 35.57
CA LYS A 345 3.58 7.41 36.22
C LYS A 345 4.47 8.51 35.65
N CYS A 346 5.60 8.14 35.07
CA CYS A 346 6.57 9.09 34.55
C CYS A 346 6.16 9.68 33.19
N GLU A 347 6.42 10.97 33.03
CA GLU A 347 6.16 11.73 31.81
C GLU A 347 7.44 12.43 31.37
N VAL A 348 7.66 12.55 30.05
CA VAL A 348 8.75 13.35 29.50
C VAL A 348 8.21 14.43 28.57
N TYR A 349 8.68 15.66 28.77
CA TYR A 349 8.36 16.83 27.95
C TYR A 349 9.52 17.12 27.01
N LEU A 350 9.24 17.13 25.71
CA LEU A 350 10.18 17.52 24.66
C LEU A 350 9.97 18.99 24.33
N VAL A 351 10.92 19.85 24.69
CA VAL A 351 10.73 21.31 24.59
C VAL A 351 11.71 21.94 23.62
N GLU A 352 11.27 23.00 22.92
CA GLU A 352 12.11 23.70 21.95
C GLU A 352 13.13 24.63 22.64
N GLY A 353 14.39 24.24 22.59
CA GLY A 353 15.53 25.02 23.06
C GLY A 353 15.72 25.03 24.59
N ASP A 354 16.90 25.52 25.00
CA ASP A 354 17.26 25.55 26.43
C ASP A 354 16.47 26.59 27.23
N SER A 355 15.93 27.62 26.57
CA SER A 355 15.12 28.67 27.20
C SER A 355 13.78 28.11 27.71
N ALA A 356 13.04 27.43 26.83
CA ALA A 356 11.83 26.70 27.22
C ALA A 356 12.18 25.56 28.18
N GLY A 357 13.31 24.87 27.96
CA GLY A 357 13.89 23.89 28.88
C GLY A 357 14.06 24.39 30.31
N GLY A 358 14.64 25.58 30.49
CA GLY A 358 14.83 26.19 31.80
C GLY A 358 13.51 26.51 32.50
N THR A 359 12.56 27.08 31.77
CA THR A 359 11.23 27.43 32.29
C THR A 359 10.44 26.19 32.69
N ALA A 360 10.37 25.20 31.81
CA ALA A 360 9.70 23.93 32.08
C ALA A 360 10.35 23.18 33.24
N LYS A 361 11.69 23.21 33.34
CA LYS A 361 12.43 22.60 34.46
C LYS A 361 12.09 23.23 35.81
N GLN A 362 11.86 24.54 35.86
CA GLN A 362 11.49 25.23 37.10
C GLN A 362 10.03 25.01 37.49
N GLY A 363 9.13 24.90 36.52
CA GLY A 363 7.69 24.73 36.75
C GLY A 363 7.21 23.29 36.94
N ARG A 364 8.05 22.29 36.65
CA ARG A 364 7.66 20.88 36.70
C ARG A 364 7.50 20.35 38.11
N ASP A 365 6.68 19.31 38.24
CA ASP A 365 6.78 18.39 39.36
C ASP A 365 7.96 17.42 39.14
N ARG A 366 9.06 17.66 39.86
CA ARG A 366 10.27 16.82 39.81
C ARG A 366 10.02 15.36 40.19
N ALA A 367 8.89 15.06 40.86
CA ALA A 367 8.55 13.70 41.25
C ALA A 367 8.40 12.80 40.02
N PHE A 368 7.64 13.21 39.01
CA PHE A 368 7.29 12.35 37.86
C PHE A 368 7.49 12.99 36.48
N GLN A 369 7.88 14.27 36.40
CA GLN A 369 8.04 14.98 35.12
C GLN A 369 9.52 15.19 34.75
N ALA A 370 9.93 14.65 33.61
CA ALA A 370 11.23 14.85 33.00
C ALA A 370 11.18 15.88 31.86
N ILE A 371 12.26 16.64 31.66
CA ILE A 371 12.35 17.67 30.61
C ILE A 371 13.57 17.39 29.72
N LEU A 372 13.34 17.24 28.42
CA LEU A 372 14.37 17.10 27.40
C LEU A 372 14.31 18.29 26.42
N PRO A 373 15.21 19.28 26.54
CA PRO A 373 15.30 20.36 25.57
C PRO A 373 15.97 19.89 24.27
N LEU A 374 15.34 20.19 23.14
CA LEU A 374 15.83 19.89 21.79
C LEU A 374 16.27 21.18 21.10
N ARG A 375 17.43 21.19 20.43
CA ARG A 375 17.95 22.39 19.76
C ARG A 375 17.75 22.34 18.25
N GLY A 376 17.22 23.44 17.71
CA GLY A 376 17.06 23.63 16.27
C GLY A 376 15.97 22.74 15.66
N LYS A 377 15.89 22.75 14.33
CA LYS A 377 14.96 21.89 13.60
C LYS A 377 15.48 20.46 13.60
N ILE A 378 14.66 19.52 14.05
CA ILE A 378 14.96 18.08 13.99
C ILE A 378 15.17 17.68 12.52
N LEU A 379 16.13 16.78 12.29
CA LEU A 379 16.41 16.22 10.97
C LEU A 379 15.13 15.59 10.41
N ASN A 380 14.77 15.95 9.17
CA ASN A 380 13.66 15.30 8.48
C ASN A 380 14.06 13.84 8.16
N VAL A 381 13.52 12.91 8.94
CA VAL A 381 13.83 11.48 8.86
C VAL A 381 13.29 10.81 7.58
N GLU A 382 12.23 11.35 6.96
CA GLU A 382 11.69 10.80 5.70
C GLU A 382 12.65 10.99 4.52
N LYS A 383 13.44 12.07 4.57
CA LYS A 383 14.40 12.44 3.51
C LYS A 383 15.85 12.07 3.84
N ALA A 384 16.11 11.56 5.04
CA ALA A 384 17.47 11.28 5.51
C ALA A 384 17.80 9.78 5.45
N MET A 385 19.05 9.48 5.14
CA MET A 385 19.58 8.11 5.26
C MET A 385 19.58 7.65 6.72
N HIS A 386 19.26 6.38 6.97
CA HIS A 386 19.19 5.79 8.31
C HIS A 386 20.45 6.03 9.16
N HIS A 387 21.66 5.98 8.58
CA HIS A 387 22.88 6.24 9.35
C HIS A 387 22.94 7.69 9.87
N LYS A 388 22.52 8.68 9.06
CA LYS A 388 22.47 10.09 9.48
C LYS A 388 21.45 10.32 10.60
N VAL A 389 20.35 9.56 10.58
CA VAL A 389 19.35 9.56 11.66
C VAL A 389 19.98 9.09 12.97
N PHE A 390 20.74 7.98 12.95
CA PHE A 390 21.41 7.46 14.15
C PHE A 390 22.66 8.24 14.56
N GLU A 391 23.26 9.03 13.66
CA GLU A 391 24.38 9.93 13.99
C GLU A 391 23.90 11.26 14.58
N ASN A 392 22.66 11.68 14.29
CA ASN A 392 22.09 12.92 14.78
C ASN A 392 22.00 12.92 16.31
N GLU A 393 22.58 13.95 16.94
CA GLU A 393 22.68 14.05 18.40
C GLU A 393 21.30 14.14 19.07
N GLU A 394 20.38 14.94 18.53
CA GLU A 394 19.05 15.15 19.12
C GLU A 394 18.22 13.86 19.05
N ILE A 395 18.25 13.15 17.93
CA ILE A 395 17.58 11.85 17.79
C ILE A 395 18.20 10.83 18.76
N ARG A 396 19.53 10.75 18.85
CA ARG A 396 20.20 9.86 19.82
C ARG A 396 19.84 10.18 21.26
N ASN A 397 19.72 11.47 21.61
CA ASN A 397 19.30 11.90 22.93
C ASN A 397 17.87 11.45 23.24
N ILE A 398 16.96 11.53 22.27
CA ILE A 398 15.58 11.02 22.43
C ILE A 398 15.58 9.50 22.69
N PHE A 399 16.30 8.71 21.88
CA PHE A 399 16.42 7.25 22.10
C PHE A 399 16.95 6.92 23.49
N THR A 400 18.02 7.62 23.90
CA THR A 400 18.66 7.40 25.20
C THR A 400 17.76 7.85 26.37
N ALA A 401 17.06 8.98 26.24
CA ALA A 401 16.15 9.48 27.27
C ALA A 401 14.96 8.54 27.48
N LEU A 402 14.36 8.06 26.39
CA LEU A 402 13.23 7.12 26.45
C LEU A 402 13.65 5.72 26.90
N GLY A 403 14.93 5.36 26.79
CA GLY A 403 15.41 4.01 27.11
C GLY A 403 15.04 2.98 26.04
N VAL A 404 14.76 3.42 24.82
CA VAL A 404 14.40 2.55 23.69
C VAL A 404 15.64 2.18 22.89
N THR A 405 15.67 0.95 22.38
CA THR A 405 16.72 0.47 21.47
C THR A 405 16.11 -0.06 20.19
N VAL A 406 16.88 -0.10 19.11
CA VAL A 406 16.44 -0.76 17.86
C VAL A 406 17.02 -2.16 17.82
N GLY A 407 16.16 -3.15 17.58
CA GLY A 407 16.46 -4.58 17.54
C GLY A 407 15.86 -5.36 18.71
N THR A 408 15.13 -6.42 18.39
CA THR A 408 14.69 -7.49 19.31
C THR A 408 15.41 -8.80 18.94
N GLU A 409 15.27 -9.84 19.75
CA GLU A 409 15.83 -11.17 19.42
C GLU A 409 15.25 -11.73 18.11
N GLU A 410 14.02 -11.35 17.77
CA GLU A 410 13.28 -11.84 16.60
C GLU A 410 13.42 -10.91 15.38
N ASP A 411 13.56 -9.60 15.59
CA ASP A 411 13.65 -8.60 14.51
C ASP A 411 14.68 -7.50 14.81
N SER A 412 15.75 -7.48 14.02
CA SER A 412 16.84 -6.49 14.07
C SER A 412 16.45 -5.04 13.71
N LYS A 413 15.22 -4.82 13.22
CA LYS A 413 14.65 -3.51 12.88
C LYS A 413 13.53 -3.07 13.83
N ALA A 414 12.92 -3.98 14.57
CA ALA A 414 11.85 -3.66 15.50
C ALA A 414 12.33 -2.71 16.62
N LEU A 415 11.45 -1.81 17.06
CA LEU A 415 11.71 -0.96 18.22
C LEU A 415 11.53 -1.80 19.49
N ASN A 416 12.58 -1.92 20.29
CA ASN A 416 12.56 -2.58 21.58
C ASN A 416 12.23 -1.56 22.68
N ILE A 417 11.05 -1.73 23.26
CA ILE A 417 10.48 -0.87 24.31
C ILE A 417 10.56 -1.49 25.71
N SER A 418 11.25 -2.63 25.88
CA SER A 418 11.34 -3.33 27.18
C SER A 418 11.91 -2.48 28.32
N LYS A 419 12.70 -1.45 27.98
CA LYS A 419 13.32 -0.52 28.92
C LYS A 419 12.75 0.90 28.82
N LEU A 420 11.53 1.04 28.29
CA LEU A 420 10.87 2.33 28.15
C LEU A 420 10.71 3.00 29.53
N ARG A 421 11.19 4.24 29.65
CA ARG A 421 11.22 4.98 30.92
C ARG A 421 10.00 5.86 31.18
N TYR A 422 9.25 6.19 30.13
CA TYR A 422 8.11 7.12 30.18
C TYR A 422 6.97 6.59 29.33
N HIS A 423 5.80 6.37 29.91
CA HIS A 423 4.60 5.96 29.16
C HIS A 423 3.84 7.15 28.58
N LYS A 424 4.20 8.38 28.99
CA LYS A 424 3.66 9.61 28.41
C LYS A 424 4.79 10.46 27.85
N VAL A 425 4.71 10.74 26.56
CA VAL A 425 5.61 11.64 25.83
C VAL A 425 4.79 12.84 25.41
N ILE A 426 5.19 14.02 25.86
CA ILE A 426 4.48 15.28 25.63
C ILE A 426 5.41 16.16 24.81
N ILE A 427 4.91 16.63 23.66
CA ILE A 427 5.64 17.46 22.70
C ILE A 427 5.09 18.88 22.78
#